data_AF-A0AAW0TPK4-F1
#
_entry.id   AF-A0AAW0TPK4-F1
#
_cell.length_a   1.000
_cell.length_b   1.000
_cell.length_c   1.000
_cell.angle_alpha   90.00
_cell.angle_beta   90.00
_cell.angle_gamma   90.00
#
_symmetry.space_group_name_H-M   'P 1'
#
loop_
_entity.id
_entity.type
_entity.pdbx_description
1 polymer ?
#
loop_
_entity_poly.entity_id
_entity_poly.type
_entity_poly.pdbx_seq_one_letter_code
_entity_poly.pdbx_strand_id
1 'polypeptide(L)'
;MGLTQTQVGQALSITEGPAYSQSAICRFEKLDITPKSAQKIKPVLERWMQEAEDRYKNGQHTLTEFMGNEPTKKRKRRTSFTPQALEVLNSHFERNTHPSGAEITALAEQLGYEREVVRIWFCNKRQALKNTVRMMAKTSPTAPPPPPPTHPSLNQSLN
;
A
#
# COMPACT_ATOMS: atom_id res chain seq x y z
N MET A 1 -5.14 -24.32 12.35
CA MET A 1 -4.00 -23.91 11.52
C MET A 1 -2.85 -23.27 12.31
N GLY A 2 -3.07 -22.38 13.30
CA GLY A 2 -1.97 -21.92 14.19
C GLY A 2 -0.80 -21.19 13.50
N LEU A 3 -1.01 -20.67 12.29
CA LEU A 3 0.02 -20.07 11.46
C LEU A 3 0.25 -18.61 11.82
N THR A 4 1.51 -18.20 11.84
CA THR A 4 1.89 -16.80 11.99
C THR A 4 1.78 -16.08 10.64
N GLN A 5 1.50 -14.77 10.68
CA GLN A 5 1.45 -13.90 9.49
C GLN A 5 2.76 -13.95 8.66
N THR A 6 3.90 -14.20 9.29
CA THR A 6 5.19 -14.38 8.61
C THR A 6 5.23 -15.66 7.78
N GLN A 7 4.74 -16.78 8.35
CA GLN A 7 4.68 -18.07 7.67
C GLN A 7 3.72 -18.00 6.47
N VAL A 8 2.58 -17.34 6.63
CA VAL A 8 1.62 -17.10 5.54
C VAL A 8 2.26 -16.27 4.42
N GLY A 9 2.92 -15.16 4.75
CA GLY A 9 3.58 -14.31 3.75
C GLY A 9 4.69 -15.01 2.97
N GLN A 10 5.49 -15.84 3.66
CA GLN A 10 6.54 -16.64 3.02
C GLN A 10 5.96 -17.68 2.06
N ALA A 11 4.95 -18.43 2.48
CA ALA A 11 4.36 -19.47 1.65
C ALA A 11 3.63 -18.93 0.42
N LEU A 12 2.93 -17.80 0.54
CA LEU A 12 2.31 -17.11 -0.60
C LEU A 12 3.32 -16.58 -1.61
N SER A 13 4.53 -16.24 -1.14
CA SER A 13 5.61 -15.76 -2.01
C SER A 13 6.25 -16.88 -2.85
N ILE A 14 6.13 -18.12 -2.38
CA ILE A 14 6.67 -19.32 -3.04
C ILE A 14 5.71 -19.79 -4.13
N THR A 15 4.41 -19.83 -3.81
CA THR A 15 3.40 -20.43 -4.68
C THR A 15 3.14 -19.56 -5.91
N GLU A 16 2.55 -18.36 -5.83
CA GLU A 16 2.27 -17.57 -7.05
C GLU A 16 2.08 -16.06 -6.80
N GLY A 17 3.13 -15.33 -6.37
CA GLY A 17 3.01 -13.88 -6.27
C GLY A 17 4.30 -13.07 -6.08
N PRO A 18 4.19 -11.72 -6.14
CA PRO A 18 5.24 -10.83 -5.64
C PRO A 18 5.50 -11.12 -4.17
N ALA A 19 6.74 -11.02 -3.71
CA ALA A 19 7.11 -11.32 -2.33
C ALA A 19 6.23 -10.56 -1.31
N TYR A 20 5.37 -11.30 -0.59
CA TYR A 20 4.49 -10.80 0.45
C TYR A 20 5.20 -10.83 1.81
N SER A 21 5.18 -9.71 2.53
CA SER A 21 5.76 -9.61 3.87
C SER A 21 4.70 -9.81 4.96
N GLN A 22 5.14 -10.10 6.19
CA GLN A 22 4.26 -10.10 7.37
C GLN A 22 3.40 -8.83 7.47
N SER A 23 3.98 -7.66 7.18
CA SER A 23 3.25 -6.39 7.20
C SER A 23 2.18 -6.30 6.11
N ALA A 24 2.35 -6.96 4.97
CA ALA A 24 1.34 -7.02 3.92
C ALA A 24 0.13 -7.84 4.37
N ILE A 25 0.36 -8.98 5.02
CA ILE A 25 -0.70 -9.84 5.59
C ILE A 25 -1.44 -9.10 6.70
N CYS A 26 -0.72 -8.46 7.64
CA CYS A 26 -1.32 -7.69 8.72
C CYS A 26 -2.21 -6.54 8.22
N ARG A 27 -1.78 -5.79 7.19
CA ARG A 27 -2.60 -4.72 6.60
C ARG A 27 -3.82 -5.26 5.85
N PHE A 28 -3.70 -6.41 5.19
CA PHE A 28 -4.81 -7.08 4.54
C PHE A 28 -5.89 -7.50 5.56
N GLU A 29 -5.49 -8.12 6.68
CA GLU A 29 -6.41 -8.53 7.75
C GLU A 29 -7.11 -7.33 8.42
N LYS A 30 -6.37 -6.22 8.62
CA LYS A 30 -6.91 -4.98 9.18
C LYS A 30 -7.70 -4.12 8.18
N LEU A 31 -7.84 -4.59 6.92
CA LEU A 31 -8.42 -3.83 5.81
C LEU A 31 -7.73 -2.46 5.55
N ASP A 32 -6.51 -2.30 6.02
CA ASP A 32 -5.68 -1.10 5.88
C ASP A 32 -4.88 -1.13 4.56
N ILE A 33 -5.58 -1.45 3.48
CA ILE A 33 -5.07 -1.45 2.11
C ILE A 33 -6.12 -0.90 1.16
N THR A 34 -5.70 -0.49 -0.03
CA THR A 34 -6.66 -0.03 -1.04
C THR A 34 -7.57 -1.19 -1.51
N PRO A 35 -8.85 -0.93 -1.85
CA PRO A 35 -9.77 -1.95 -2.36
C PRO A 35 -9.21 -2.69 -3.58
N LYS A 36 -8.52 -1.97 -4.48
CA LYS A 36 -7.84 -2.55 -5.64
C LYS A 36 -6.71 -3.50 -5.24
N SER A 37 -5.99 -3.21 -4.16
CA SER A 37 -4.97 -4.13 -3.62
C SER A 37 -5.62 -5.36 -2.98
N ALA A 38 -6.71 -5.18 -2.25
CA ALA A 38 -7.46 -6.28 -1.65
C ALA A 38 -8.00 -7.25 -2.72
N GLN A 39 -8.57 -6.73 -3.82
CA GLN A 39 -9.05 -7.54 -4.95
C GLN A 39 -7.95 -8.40 -5.60
N LYS A 40 -6.69 -7.95 -5.55
CA LYS A 40 -5.55 -8.73 -6.07
C LYS A 40 -5.06 -9.79 -5.07
N ILE A 41 -5.01 -9.45 -3.79
CA ILE A 41 -4.47 -10.34 -2.74
C ILE A 41 -5.46 -11.43 -2.36
N LYS A 42 -6.76 -11.11 -2.33
CA LYS A 42 -7.84 -12.00 -1.90
C LYS A 42 -7.86 -13.36 -2.62
N PRO A 43 -7.93 -13.44 -3.96
CA PRO A 43 -8.00 -14.73 -4.64
C PRO A 43 -6.71 -15.57 -4.47
N VAL A 44 -5.55 -14.92 -4.35
CA VAL A 44 -4.26 -15.60 -4.12
C VAL A 44 -4.23 -16.20 -2.71
N LEU A 45 -4.67 -15.44 -1.71
CA LEU A 45 -4.75 -15.91 -0.33
C LEU A 45 -5.79 -17.02 -0.16
N GLU A 46 -6.98 -16.87 -0.75
CA GLU A 46 -8.05 -17.88 -0.69
C GLU A 46 -7.61 -19.20 -1.32
N ARG A 47 -7.00 -19.16 -2.52
CA ARG A 47 -6.49 -20.35 -3.18
C ARG A 47 -5.44 -21.07 -2.33
N TRP A 48 -4.49 -20.33 -1.79
CA TRP A 48 -3.45 -20.89 -0.94
C TRP A 48 -4.02 -21.48 0.36
N MET A 49 -5.01 -20.82 0.99
CA MET A 49 -5.67 -21.35 2.19
C MET A 49 -6.43 -22.64 1.89
N GLN A 50 -7.12 -22.71 0.75
CA GLN A 50 -7.83 -23.91 0.30
C GLN A 50 -6.86 -25.08 0.06
N GLU A 51 -5.73 -24.81 -0.61
CA GLU A 51 -4.68 -25.81 -0.85
C GLU A 51 -4.01 -26.28 0.46
N ALA A 52 -3.84 -25.37 1.43
CA ALA A 52 -3.32 -25.71 2.75
C ALA A 52 -4.31 -26.57 3.55
N GLU A 53 -5.61 -26.28 3.47
CA GLU A 53 -6.65 -27.05 4.16
C GLU A 53 -6.85 -28.45 3.56
N ASP A 54 -6.80 -28.58 2.24
CA ASP A 54 -6.86 -29.86 1.54
C ASP A 54 -5.69 -30.78 1.95
N ARG A 55 -4.46 -30.25 1.94
CA ARG A 55 -3.27 -31.00 2.39
C ARG A 55 -3.30 -31.38 3.88
N TYR A 56 -3.89 -30.53 4.71
CA TYR A 56 -4.11 -30.83 6.12
C TYR A 56 -5.11 -31.98 6.32
N LYS A 57 -6.17 -32.04 5.50
CA LYS A 57 -7.13 -33.16 5.49
C LYS A 57 -6.51 -34.45 4.95
N ASN A 58 -5.52 -34.35 4.07
CA ASN A 58 -4.78 -35.48 3.49
C ASN A 58 -3.64 -36.01 4.39
N GLY A 59 -3.54 -35.55 5.65
CA GLY A 59 -2.58 -36.07 6.64
C GLY A 59 -1.18 -35.46 6.57
N GLN A 60 -0.97 -34.43 5.74
CA GLN A 60 0.30 -33.73 5.62
C GLN A 60 0.35 -32.58 6.64
N HIS A 61 0.81 -32.87 7.85
CA HIS A 61 0.80 -31.94 9.00
C HIS A 61 2.09 -31.12 9.18
N THR A 62 3.16 -31.41 8.42
CA THR A 62 4.49 -30.80 8.62
C THR A 62 4.67 -29.50 7.85
N LEU A 63 4.70 -28.38 8.59
CA LEU A 63 4.99 -27.04 8.08
C LEU A 63 6.35 -26.91 7.37
N THR A 64 7.30 -27.77 7.74
CA THR A 64 8.66 -27.81 7.20
C THR A 64 8.70 -28.30 5.75
N GLU A 65 7.80 -29.20 5.37
CA GLU A 65 7.66 -29.65 3.98
C GLU A 65 6.92 -28.60 3.13
N PHE A 66 6.03 -27.86 3.78
CA PHE A 66 5.23 -26.78 3.20
C PHE A 66 6.05 -25.54 2.79
N MET A 67 7.14 -25.24 3.50
CA MET A 67 7.97 -24.08 3.19
C MET A 67 8.99 -24.33 2.09
N GLY A 68 9.30 -25.60 1.77
CA GLY A 68 10.34 -25.96 0.80
C GLY A 68 11.71 -25.39 1.16
N ASN A 69 12.79 -26.10 0.90
CA ASN A 69 14.13 -25.51 1.01
C ASN A 69 14.43 -24.52 -0.15
N GLU A 70 13.38 -24.00 -0.79
CA GLU A 70 13.46 -23.18 -1.99
C GLU A 70 13.94 -21.77 -1.64
N PRO A 71 14.90 -21.22 -2.41
CA PRO A 71 15.46 -19.91 -2.13
C PRO A 71 14.35 -18.87 -2.21
N THR A 72 13.92 -18.40 -1.04
CA THR A 72 13.00 -17.27 -0.88
C THR A 72 13.31 -16.20 -1.92
N LYS A 73 12.32 -15.88 -2.79
CA LYS A 73 12.44 -14.79 -3.76
C LYS A 73 12.76 -13.51 -2.99
N LYS A 74 14.06 -13.17 -2.90
CA LYS A 74 14.55 -12.03 -2.13
C LYS A 74 13.92 -10.78 -2.71
N ARG A 75 13.05 -10.14 -1.93
CA ARG A 75 12.44 -8.87 -2.30
C ARG A 75 13.56 -7.88 -2.65
N LYS A 76 13.47 -7.21 -3.81
CA LYS A 76 14.41 -6.14 -4.20
C LYS A 76 14.57 -5.18 -3.03
N ARG A 77 15.81 -4.96 -2.57
CA ARG A 77 16.08 -4.01 -1.50
C ARG A 77 15.61 -2.63 -1.94
N ARG A 78 14.92 -1.93 -1.05
CA ARG A 78 14.51 -0.56 -1.29
C ARG A 78 15.75 0.33 -1.31
N THR A 79 15.90 1.15 -2.33
CA THR A 79 16.92 2.21 -2.33
C THR A 79 16.57 3.23 -1.25
N SER A 80 17.45 3.40 -0.27
CA SER A 80 17.38 4.49 0.72
C SER A 80 18.26 5.63 0.24
N PHE A 81 17.67 6.81 0.09
CA PHE A 81 18.42 8.02 -0.22
C PHE A 81 19.16 8.51 1.02
N THR A 82 20.38 9.04 0.82
CA THR A 82 21.10 9.74 1.89
C THR A 82 20.41 11.07 2.21
N PRO A 83 20.59 11.64 3.43
CA PRO A 83 20.03 12.94 3.77
C PRO A 83 20.46 14.05 2.79
N GLN A 84 21.73 14.06 2.40
CA GLN A 84 22.28 15.01 1.44
C GLN A 84 21.64 14.87 0.05
N ALA A 85 21.42 13.64 -0.42
CA ALA A 85 20.73 13.41 -1.69
C ALA A 85 19.28 13.89 -1.65
N LEU A 86 18.59 13.69 -0.52
CA LEU A 86 17.23 14.20 -0.33
C LEU A 86 17.19 15.73 -0.37
N GLU A 87 18.16 16.42 0.21
CA GLU A 87 18.26 17.88 0.18
C GLU A 87 18.36 18.40 -1.26
N VAL A 88 19.26 17.84 -2.06
CA VAL A 88 19.42 18.20 -3.48
C VAL A 88 18.13 17.94 -4.27
N LEU A 89 17.51 16.76 -4.07
CA LEU A 89 16.27 16.40 -4.74
C LEU A 89 15.10 17.31 -4.36
N ASN A 90 14.97 17.68 -3.07
CA ASN A 90 13.95 18.61 -2.60
C ASN A 90 14.17 20.03 -3.14
N SER A 91 15.40 20.54 -3.08
CA SER A 91 15.75 21.87 -3.64
C SER A 91 15.49 21.95 -5.14
N HIS A 92 15.74 20.86 -5.88
CA HIS A 92 15.36 20.80 -7.29
C HIS A 92 13.85 20.75 -7.48
N PHE A 93 13.13 19.98 -6.65
CA PHE A 93 11.67 19.85 -6.70
C PHE A 93 10.94 21.19 -6.49
N GLU A 94 11.44 22.03 -5.60
CA GLU A 94 10.88 23.36 -5.33
C GLU A 94 11.00 24.31 -6.53
N ARG A 95 12.09 24.18 -7.31
CA ARG A 95 12.32 24.97 -8.53
C ARG A 95 11.57 24.40 -9.74
N ASN A 96 11.59 23.08 -9.89
CA ASN A 96 10.95 22.38 -10.99
C ASN A 96 10.36 21.03 -10.51
N THR A 97 9.03 20.96 -10.44
CA THR A 97 8.29 19.75 -10.03
C THR A 97 8.22 18.67 -11.12
N HIS A 98 8.58 19.04 -12.36
CA HIS A 98 8.56 18.18 -13.56
C HIS A 98 9.93 18.25 -14.27
N PRO A 99 10.99 17.70 -13.65
CA PRO A 99 12.29 17.64 -14.31
C PRO A 99 12.18 16.81 -15.59
N SER A 100 12.78 17.33 -16.66
CA SER A 100 12.95 16.64 -17.94
C SER A 100 13.81 15.38 -17.77
N GLY A 101 13.77 14.50 -18.77
CA GLY A 101 14.61 13.30 -18.77
C GLY A 101 16.12 13.60 -18.66
N ALA A 102 16.55 14.74 -19.22
CA ALA A 102 17.93 15.22 -19.12
C ALA A 102 18.27 15.66 -17.68
N GLU A 103 17.40 16.44 -17.04
CA GLU A 103 17.59 16.85 -15.63
C GLU A 103 17.61 15.65 -14.68
N ILE A 104 16.72 14.67 -14.89
CA ILE A 104 16.71 13.42 -14.10
C ILE A 104 18.04 12.67 -14.27
N THR A 105 18.59 12.66 -15.48
CA THR A 105 19.88 12.01 -15.77
C THR A 105 21.02 12.73 -15.04
N ALA A 106 21.09 14.05 -15.13
CA ALA A 106 22.11 14.84 -14.46
C ALA A 106 22.05 14.66 -12.92
N LEU A 107 20.84 14.66 -12.34
CA LEU A 107 20.65 14.40 -10.91
C LEU A 107 21.06 12.97 -10.51
N ALA A 108 20.77 11.99 -11.36
CA ALA A 108 21.15 10.60 -11.12
C ALA A 108 22.67 10.41 -11.11
N GLU A 109 23.36 11.01 -12.09
CA GLU A 109 24.83 11.00 -12.19
C GLU A 109 25.48 11.75 -11.02
N GLN A 110 24.97 12.94 -10.67
CA GLN A 110 25.49 13.74 -9.56
C GLN A 110 25.34 13.03 -8.21
N LEU A 111 24.24 12.31 -8.00
CA LEU A 111 23.93 11.65 -6.72
C LEU A 111 24.36 10.18 -6.66
N GLY A 112 24.84 9.60 -7.78
CA GLY A 112 25.22 8.20 -7.87
C GLY A 112 24.05 7.22 -7.75
N TYR A 113 22.84 7.63 -8.17
CA TYR A 113 21.66 6.77 -8.20
C TYR A 113 21.28 6.39 -9.63
N GLU A 114 20.51 5.31 -9.79
CA GLU A 114 19.93 4.96 -11.08
C GLU A 114 18.87 6.00 -11.49
N ARG A 115 18.85 6.36 -12.78
CA ARG A 115 17.87 7.28 -13.38
C ARG A 115 16.43 6.95 -12.97
N GLU A 116 16.10 5.67 -12.97
CA GLU A 116 14.77 5.17 -12.61
C GLU A 116 14.42 5.44 -11.15
N VAL A 117 15.38 5.32 -10.23
CA VAL A 117 15.18 5.59 -8.79
C VAL A 117 14.88 7.07 -8.57
N VAL A 118 15.63 7.97 -9.22
CA VAL A 118 15.38 9.42 -9.15
C VAL A 118 14.02 9.76 -9.76
N ARG A 119 13.69 9.21 -10.93
CA ARG A 119 12.38 9.39 -11.56
C ARG A 119 11.22 8.96 -10.67
N ILE A 120 11.32 7.78 -10.05
CA ILE A 120 10.32 7.24 -9.10
C ILE A 120 10.21 8.16 -7.88
N TRP A 121 11.32 8.70 -7.38
CA TRP A 121 11.31 9.65 -6.27
C TRP A 121 10.46 10.89 -6.59
N PHE A 122 10.66 11.52 -7.76
CA PHE A 122 9.85 12.66 -8.19
C PHE A 122 8.36 12.30 -8.33
N CYS A 123 8.05 11.13 -8.88
CA CYS A 123 6.67 10.62 -8.94
C CYS A 123 6.04 10.43 -7.56
N ASN A 124 6.79 9.88 -6.61
CA ASN A 124 6.30 9.65 -5.24
C ASN A 124 6.15 10.96 -4.47
N LYS A 125 7.09 11.91 -4.62
CA LYS A 125 7.04 13.23 -4.00
C LYS A 125 5.81 14.03 -4.46
N ARG A 126 5.51 14.02 -5.78
CA ARG A 126 4.27 14.63 -6.31
C ARG A 126 3.00 13.98 -5.77
N GLN A 127 2.98 12.64 -5.68
CA GLN A 127 1.83 11.92 -5.13
C GLN A 127 1.62 12.26 -3.65
N ALA A 128 2.70 12.36 -2.86
CA ALA A 128 2.64 12.76 -1.46
C ALA A 128 2.04 14.16 -1.31
N LEU A 129 2.51 15.15 -2.08
CA LEU A 129 1.97 16.51 -2.07
C LEU A 129 0.46 16.54 -2.37
N LYS A 130 0.02 15.83 -3.41
CA LYS A 130 -1.40 15.73 -3.79
C LYS A 130 -2.25 15.03 -2.72
N ASN A 131 -1.70 14.03 -2.04
CA ASN A 131 -2.39 13.35 -0.95
C ASN A 131 -2.51 14.25 0.29
N THR A 132 -1.47 15.01 0.65
CA THR A 132 -1.54 15.99 1.74
C THR A 132 -2.61 17.05 1.50
N VAL A 133 -2.67 17.61 0.29
CA VAL A 133 -3.71 18.59 -0.10
C VAL A 133 -5.12 17.98 -0.01
N ARG A 134 -5.30 16.72 -0.45
CA ARG A 134 -6.59 16.01 -0.33
C ARG A 134 -7.00 15.71 1.11
N MET A 135 -6.05 15.41 1.99
CA MET A 135 -6.34 15.18 3.41
C MET A 135 -6.72 16.49 4.10
N MET A 136 -6.06 17.61 3.77
CA MET A 136 -6.42 18.95 4.27
C MET A 136 -7.80 19.41 3.79
N ALA A 137 -8.18 19.08 2.55
CA ALA A 137 -9.52 19.38 2.01
C ALA A 137 -10.65 18.55 2.65
N LYS A 138 -10.33 17.43 3.31
CA LYS A 138 -11.31 16.63 4.08
C LYS A 138 -11.46 17.11 5.52
N THR A 139 -10.59 18.02 5.99
CA THR A 139 -10.62 18.57 7.35
C THR A 139 -11.09 20.02 7.40
N SER A 140 -11.51 20.62 6.29
CA SER A 140 -12.27 21.87 6.34
C SER A 140 -13.66 21.59 6.92
N PRO A 141 -14.09 22.26 8.02
CA PRO A 141 -15.45 22.13 8.53
C PRO A 141 -16.39 22.79 7.52
N THR A 142 -16.96 21.99 6.62
CA THR A 142 -18.08 22.41 5.77
C THR A 142 -19.25 22.76 6.68
N ALA A 143 -19.56 24.05 6.71
CA ALA A 143 -20.85 24.72 6.93
C ALA A 143 -21.80 24.19 8.04
N PRO A 144 -22.40 25.08 8.86
CA PRO A 144 -23.43 24.66 9.81
C PRO A 144 -24.58 23.93 9.08
N PRO A 145 -25.16 22.87 9.68
CA PRO A 145 -26.25 22.12 9.08
C PRO A 145 -27.42 23.06 8.76
N PRO A 146 -28.14 22.88 7.63
CA PRO A 146 -29.34 23.64 7.35
C PRO A 146 -30.37 23.40 8.46
N PRO A 147 -31.13 24.43 8.88
CA PRO A 147 -32.14 24.28 9.91
C PRO A 147 -33.20 23.25 9.48
N PRO A 148 -33.72 22.45 10.42
CA PRO A 148 -34.73 21.44 10.12
C PRO A 148 -36.00 22.10 9.56
N PRO A 149 -36.73 21.43 8.64
CA PRO A 149 -38.00 21.92 8.15
C PRO A 149 -39.01 21.96 9.31
N THR A 150 -39.49 23.16 9.62
CA THR A 150 -40.62 23.38 10.51
C THR A 150 -41.88 22.82 9.83
N HIS A 151 -42.28 21.61 10.22
CA HIS A 151 -43.61 21.10 9.89
C HIS A 151 -44.66 22.00 10.58
N PRO A 152 -45.66 22.54 9.85
CA PRO A 152 -46.77 23.22 10.49
C PRO A 152 -47.59 22.19 11.27
N SER A 153 -47.68 22.40 12.58
CA SER A 153 -48.54 21.63 13.46
C SER A 153 -50.00 21.84 13.02
N LEU A 154 -50.59 20.81 12.43
CA LEU A 154 -52.01 20.78 12.09
C LEU A 154 -52.79 20.60 13.39
N ASN A 155 -53.25 21.72 13.93
CA ASN A 155 -54.27 21.82 14.95
C ASN A 155 -55.54 21.11 14.45
N GLN A 156 -55.82 19.90 14.95
CA GLN A 156 -57.15 19.30 14.86
C GLN A 156 -57.91 19.65 16.14
N SER A 157 -58.70 20.71 16.03
CA SER A 157 -59.92 20.91 16.82
C SER A 157 -61.11 20.35 16.02
N LEU A 158 -62.13 19.89 16.76
CA LEU A 158 -63.41 19.27 16.36
C LEU A 158 -63.30 17.79 15.97
N ASN A 159 -64.00 16.85 16.60
CA ASN A 159 -65.37 16.90 17.14
C ASN A 159 -65.51 15.94 18.34
#